data_AF-A0A7S4MPC2-F1
#
_entry.id   AF-A0A7S4MPC2-F1
#
_cell.length_a   1.000
_cell.length_b   1.000
_cell.length_c   1.000
_cell.angle_alpha   90.00
_cell.angle_beta   90.00
_cell.angle_gamma   90.00
#
_symmetry.space_group_name_H-M   'P 1'
#
loop_
_entity.id
_entity.type
_entity.pdbx_description
1 polymer ?
#
loop_
_entity_poly.entity_id
_entity_poly.type
_entity_poly.pdbx_seq_one_letter_code
_entity_poly.pdbx_strand_id
1 'polypeptide(L)'
;DEVATIGADVAIEKPDFVLNKEGYKDVTQILIAGDNFGCGSSREHAPWSINDMGIKCIVSTSFADIFYNNCFNNGMLPVTLPRDQVELLLEDADTPGTEITVDVVNQKV
;
A
#
# COMPACT_ATOMS: atom_id res chain seq x y z
N ASP A 1 13.96 17.65 18.94
CA ASP A 1 14.09 18.24 17.58
C ASP A 1 15.51 18.12 17.04
N GLU A 2 16.04 16.90 16.96
CA GLU A 2 17.17 16.60 16.07
C GLU A 2 16.58 15.87 14.87
N VAL A 3 16.28 16.61 13.82
CA VAL A 3 16.07 15.98 12.52
C VAL A 3 17.48 15.67 12.03
N ALA A 4 17.90 14.40 12.07
CA ALA A 4 19.19 14.00 11.56
C ALA A 4 19.23 14.35 10.06
N THR A 5 19.99 15.39 9.70
CA THR A 5 20.05 15.92 8.32
C THR A 5 21.21 15.34 7.52
N ILE A 6 22.18 14.68 8.18
CA ILE A 6 23.35 14.01 7.58
C ILE A 6 23.99 13.05 8.60
N GLY A 7 24.44 11.85 8.18
CA GLY A 7 25.16 10.88 9.03
C GLY A 7 24.67 9.42 8.89
N ALA A 8 25.36 8.47 9.51
CA ALA A 8 25.00 7.04 9.49
C ALA A 8 23.66 6.76 10.20
N ASP A 9 23.21 7.69 11.06
CA ASP A 9 21.94 7.61 11.78
C ASP A 9 20.77 8.21 10.97
N VAL A 10 21.04 8.71 9.76
CA VAL A 10 20.01 9.14 8.80
C VAL A 10 19.51 7.92 8.03
N ALA A 11 18.19 7.77 7.93
CA ALA A 11 17.52 6.65 7.25
C ALA A 11 17.72 5.27 7.90
N ILE A 12 17.77 5.22 9.24
CA ILE A 12 17.66 3.95 9.97
C ILE A 12 16.30 3.31 9.69
N GLU A 13 16.33 2.08 9.20
CA GLU A 13 15.13 1.29 8.93
C GLU A 13 14.37 1.01 10.23
N LYS A 14 13.03 1.17 10.18
CA LYS A 14 12.16 0.87 11.32
C LYS A 14 11.76 -0.61 11.29
N PRO A 15 12.29 -1.48 12.17
CA PRO A 15 12.08 -2.92 12.07
C PRO A 15 10.64 -3.35 12.36
N ASP A 16 9.85 -2.51 13.04
CA ASP A 16 8.46 -2.75 13.37
C ASP A 16 7.49 -2.34 12.25
N PHE A 17 7.96 -1.59 11.25
CA PHE A 17 7.15 -1.24 10.09
C PHE A 17 6.88 -2.48 9.23
N VAL A 18 5.61 -2.70 8.86
CA VAL A 18 5.17 -3.96 8.23
C VAL A 18 5.96 -4.32 6.98
N LEU A 19 6.28 -3.36 6.11
CA LEU A 19 7.04 -3.61 4.88
C LEU A 19 8.54 -3.82 5.11
N ASN A 20 9.03 -3.69 6.35
CA ASN A 20 10.40 -4.01 6.72
C ASN A 20 10.51 -5.39 7.39
N LYS A 21 9.37 -6.04 7.70
CA LYS A 21 9.34 -7.38 8.29
C LYS A 21 9.61 -8.45 7.24
N GLU A 22 10.23 -9.54 7.70
CA GLU A 22 10.45 -10.74 6.87
C GLU A 22 9.12 -11.28 6.33
N GLY A 23 9.12 -11.69 5.05
CA GLY A 23 7.92 -12.15 4.34
C GLY A 23 7.08 -11.06 3.69
N TYR A 24 7.32 -9.78 3.99
CA TYR A 24 6.67 -8.65 3.30
C TYR A 24 7.68 -7.77 2.55
N LYS A 25 8.88 -7.60 3.10
CA LYS A 25 9.92 -6.74 2.53
C LYS A 25 10.32 -7.18 1.12
N ASP A 26 10.34 -6.22 0.20
CA ASP A 26 10.72 -6.37 -1.22
C ASP A 26 9.91 -7.39 -2.04
N VAL A 27 8.89 -8.04 -1.45
CA VAL A 27 8.03 -9.04 -2.10
C VAL A 27 6.56 -8.62 -2.18
N THR A 28 6.14 -7.65 -1.36
CA THR A 28 4.74 -7.18 -1.33
C THR A 28 4.33 -6.52 -2.64
N GLN A 29 3.28 -7.05 -3.28
CA GLN A 29 2.69 -6.46 -4.49
C GLN A 29 1.29 -5.88 -4.27
N ILE A 30 0.63 -6.25 -3.17
CA ILE A 30 -0.72 -5.82 -2.82
C ILE A 30 -0.69 -5.20 -1.43
N LEU A 31 -1.18 -3.97 -1.31
CA LEU A 31 -1.32 -3.28 -0.02
C LEU A 31 -2.79 -3.26 0.40
N ILE A 32 -3.09 -3.78 1.59
CA ILE A 32 -4.41 -3.64 2.21
C ILE A 32 -4.35 -2.45 3.17
N ALA A 33 -5.27 -1.50 3.01
CA ALA A 33 -5.26 -0.24 3.74
C ALA A 33 -6.63 0.11 4.30
N GLY A 34 -6.64 1.00 5.30
CA GLY A 34 -7.85 1.55 5.88
C GLY A 34 -8.45 2.70 5.07
N ASP A 35 -9.49 3.32 5.62
CA ASP A 35 -10.28 4.36 4.95
C ASP A 35 -9.47 5.54 4.40
N ASN A 36 -9.99 6.11 3.31
CA ASN A 36 -9.53 7.36 2.72
C ASN A 36 -8.03 7.34 2.39
N PHE A 37 -7.57 6.26 1.77
CA PHE A 37 -6.18 6.09 1.41
C PHE A 37 -5.74 7.14 0.36
N GLY A 38 -4.55 7.69 0.55
CA GLY A 38 -4.02 8.75 -0.31
C GLY A 38 -4.62 10.13 -0.05
N CYS A 39 -5.25 10.34 1.11
CA CYS A 39 -5.80 11.65 1.48
C CYS A 39 -4.74 12.74 1.65
N GLY A 40 -5.18 13.99 1.47
CA GLY A 40 -4.36 15.18 1.51
C GLY A 40 -4.22 15.85 0.14
N SER A 41 -3.27 16.78 0.02
CA SER A 41 -2.91 17.33 -1.28
C SER A 41 -2.23 16.23 -2.07
N SER A 42 -2.98 15.49 -2.88
CA SER A 42 -2.43 14.40 -3.68
C SER A 42 -1.31 14.95 -4.56
N ARG A 43 -0.08 14.56 -4.24
CA ARG A 43 1.10 14.81 -5.06
C ARG A 43 1.25 13.58 -5.94
N GLU A 44 1.45 13.77 -7.24
CA GLU A 44 1.67 12.66 -8.19
C GLU A 44 2.84 11.75 -7.77
N HIS A 45 3.77 12.28 -6.98
CA HIS A 45 4.87 11.52 -6.41
C HIS A 45 4.41 10.39 -5.47
N ALA A 46 3.25 10.49 -4.82
CA ALA A 46 2.77 9.47 -3.90
C ALA A 46 2.52 8.11 -4.59
N PRO A 47 1.69 8.03 -5.65
CA PRO A 47 1.54 6.78 -6.40
C PRO A 47 2.84 6.33 -7.06
N TRP A 48 3.71 7.25 -7.53
CA TRP A 48 5.03 6.86 -8.07
C TRP A 48 5.88 6.15 -7.03
N SER A 49 6.02 6.72 -5.83
CA SER A 49 6.80 6.12 -4.77
C SER A 49 6.25 4.74 -4.37
N ILE A 50 4.92 4.57 -4.34
CA ILE A 50 4.32 3.26 -4.03
C ILE A 50 4.57 2.25 -5.16
N ASN A 51 4.44 2.68 -6.42
CA ASN A 51 4.71 1.84 -7.58
C ASN A 51 6.20 1.42 -7.66
N ASP A 52 7.12 2.34 -7.35
CA ASP A 52 8.56 2.09 -7.32
C ASP A 52 8.95 1.07 -6.23
N MET A 53 8.15 0.93 -5.17
CA MET A 53 8.28 -0.13 -4.17
C MET A 53 7.80 -1.51 -4.68
N GLY A 54 7.28 -1.59 -5.91
CA GLY A 54 6.77 -2.83 -6.51
C GLY A 54 5.30 -3.13 -6.19
N ILE A 55 4.59 -2.24 -5.49
CA ILE A 55 3.16 -2.39 -5.17
C ILE A 55 2.34 -2.05 -6.42
N LYS A 56 1.55 -3.03 -6.85
CA LYS A 56 0.71 -2.95 -8.07
C LYS A 56 -0.76 -2.72 -7.76
N CYS A 57 -1.22 -3.16 -6.60
CA CYS A 57 -2.61 -3.05 -6.19
C CYS A 57 -2.71 -2.51 -4.77
N ILE A 58 -3.69 -1.64 -4.55
CA ILE A 58 -4.06 -1.18 -3.21
C ILE A 58 -5.54 -1.51 -3.01
N VAL A 59 -5.86 -2.21 -1.94
CA VAL A 59 -7.24 -2.50 -1.52
C VAL A 59 -7.56 -1.60 -0.32
N SER A 60 -8.68 -0.90 -0.38
CA SER A 60 -9.13 -0.02 0.71
C SER A 60 -10.67 0.04 0.74
N THR A 61 -11.23 0.59 1.82
CA THR A 61 -12.67 0.94 1.86
C THR A 61 -12.99 2.20 1.07
N SER A 62 -11.99 3.06 0.85
CA SER A 62 -12.12 4.33 0.10
C SER A 62 -10.76 4.95 -0.19
N PHE A 63 -10.72 5.78 -1.24
CA PHE A 63 -9.54 6.52 -1.66
C PHE A 63 -9.88 8.01 -1.77
N ALA A 64 -8.87 8.86 -1.64
CA ALA A 64 -8.99 10.24 -2.06
C ALA A 64 -9.03 10.34 -3.59
N ASP A 65 -9.96 11.11 -4.13
CA ASP A 65 -10.28 11.16 -5.57
C ASP A 65 -9.06 11.38 -6.48
N ILE A 66 -8.16 12.30 -6.10
CA ILE A 66 -6.98 12.60 -6.92
C ILE A 66 -5.99 11.43 -6.89
N PHE A 67 -5.77 10.82 -5.72
CA PHE A 67 -4.88 9.66 -5.59
C PHE A 67 -5.43 8.48 -6.40
N TYR A 68 -6.73 8.20 -6.29
CA TYR A 68 -7.42 7.14 -7.03
C TYR A 68 -7.18 7.24 -8.54
N ASN A 69 -7.38 8.44 -9.11
CA ASN A 69 -7.15 8.67 -10.53
C ASN A 69 -5.68 8.53 -10.93
N ASN A 70 -4.76 9.01 -10.09
CA ASN A 70 -3.34 8.93 -10.37
C ASN A 70 -2.79 7.50 -10.31
N CYS A 71 -3.41 6.59 -9.55
CA CYS A 71 -3.00 5.17 -9.58
C CYS A 71 -3.05 4.59 -10.99
N PHE A 72 -4.16 4.79 -11.72
CA PHE A 72 -4.31 4.25 -13.07
C PHE A 72 -3.29 4.82 -14.06
N ASN A 73 -3.00 6.11 -13.96
CA ASN A 73 -1.97 6.77 -14.78
C ASN A 73 -0.57 6.17 -14.58
N ASN A 74 -0.37 5.47 -13.45
CA ASN A 74 0.89 4.84 -13.07
C ASN A 74 0.85 3.31 -13.12
N GLY A 75 -0.19 2.73 -13.72
CA GLY A 75 -0.31 1.28 -13.86
C GLY A 75 -0.64 0.54 -12.56
N MET A 76 -1.14 1.25 -11.55
CA MET A 76 -1.59 0.69 -10.29
C MET A 76 -3.11 0.51 -10.27
N LEU A 77 -3.57 -0.55 -9.60
CA LEU A 77 -4.99 -0.87 -9.43
C LEU A 77 -5.47 -0.49 -8.02
N PRO A 78 -6.23 0.60 -7.85
CA PRO A 78 -6.97 0.85 -6.61
C PRO A 78 -8.28 0.05 -6.60
N VAL A 79 -8.49 -0.78 -5.58
CA VAL A 79 -9.69 -1.60 -5.39
C VAL A 79 -10.43 -1.13 -4.15
N THR A 80 -11.72 -0.80 -4.31
CA THR A 80 -12.60 -0.43 -3.21
C THR A 80 -13.47 -1.62 -2.81
N LEU A 81 -13.42 -2.04 -1.55
CA LEU A 81 -14.28 -3.09 -1.00
C LEU A 81 -15.07 -2.59 0.23
N PRO A 82 -16.20 -3.25 0.57
CA PRO A 82 -16.85 -3.07 1.87
C PRO A 82 -15.89 -3.31 3.05
N ARG A 83 -16.12 -2.62 4.17
CA ARG A 83 -15.23 -2.66 5.34
C ARG A 83 -15.00 -4.05 5.89
N ASP A 84 -16.04 -4.86 6.01
CA ASP A 84 -15.98 -6.24 6.49
C ASP A 84 -15.05 -7.11 5.64
N GLN A 85 -15.01 -6.89 4.32
CA GLN A 85 -14.08 -7.59 3.43
C GLN A 85 -12.64 -7.08 3.58
N VAL A 86 -12.44 -5.78 3.75
CA VAL A 86 -11.10 -5.22 4.00
C VAL A 86 -10.54 -5.70 5.34
N GLU A 87 -11.37 -5.78 6.38
CA GLU A 87 -10.99 -6.32 7.69
C GLU A 87 -10.58 -7.78 7.60
N LEU A 88 -11.33 -8.62 6.85
CA LEU A 88 -10.95 -10.00 6.59
C LEU A 88 -9.59 -10.11 5.88
N LEU A 89 -9.35 -9.29 4.86
CA LEU A 89 -8.07 -9.27 4.14
C LEU A 89 -6.92 -8.77 5.02
N LEU A 90 -7.17 -7.86 5.97
CA LEU A 90 -6.17 -7.42 6.94
C LEU A 90 -5.81 -8.55 7.92
N GLU A 91 -6.79 -9.33 8.38
CA GLU A 91 -6.55 -10.51 9.21
C GLU A 91 -5.72 -11.56 8.45
N ASP A 92 -6.09 -11.86 7.21
CA ASP A 92 -5.36 -12.79 6.34
C ASP A 92 -3.92 -12.32 6.08
N ALA A 93 -3.73 -11.01 5.87
CA ALA A 93 -2.44 -10.39 5.62
C ALA A 93 -1.53 -10.29 6.85
N ASP A 94 -2.04 -10.48 8.09
CA ASP A 94 -1.23 -10.49 9.31
C ASP A 94 -0.33 -11.74 9.40
N THR A 95 -0.59 -12.75 8.57
CA THR A 95 0.29 -13.92 8.40
C THR A 95 1.24 -13.73 7.21
N PRO A 96 2.57 -13.71 7.42
CA PRO A 96 3.52 -13.60 6.31
C PRO A 96 3.41 -14.76 5.33
N GLY A 97 3.43 -14.46 4.03
CA GLY A 97 3.33 -15.46 2.97
C GLY A 97 1.90 -15.86 2.59
N THR A 98 0.86 -15.27 3.20
CA THR A 98 -0.50 -15.38 2.69
C THR A 98 -0.58 -14.83 1.26
N GLU A 99 -1.09 -15.64 0.33
CA GLU A 99 -1.31 -15.23 -1.05
C GLU A 99 -2.71 -14.62 -1.21
N ILE A 100 -2.76 -13.34 -1.56
CA ILE A 100 -3.99 -12.64 -1.98
C ILE A 100 -3.93 -12.46 -3.50
N THR A 101 -5.02 -12.76 -4.19
CA THR A 101 -5.10 -12.65 -5.66
C THR A 101 -6.16 -11.64 -6.05
N VAL A 102 -5.83 -10.74 -6.98
CA VAL A 102 -6.83 -9.84 -7.58
C VAL A 102 -7.05 -10.25 -9.03
N ASP A 103 -8.23 -10.78 -9.31
CA ASP A 103 -8.68 -11.15 -10.64
C ASP A 103 -9.47 -9.98 -11.26
N VAL A 104 -8.81 -9.23 -12.12
CA VAL A 104 -9.38 -8.07 -12.80
C VAL A 104 -10.47 -8.47 -13.81
N VAL A 105 -10.34 -9.62 -14.45
CA VAL A 105 -11.29 -10.08 -15.49
C VAL A 105 -12.62 -10.46 -14.84
N ASN A 106 -12.56 -11.15 -13.70
CA ASN A 106 -13.73 -11.59 -12.96
C ASN A 106 -14.17 -10.60 -11.88
N GLN A 107 -13.42 -9.51 -11.67
CA GLN A 107 -13.65 -8.50 -10.63
C GLN A 107 -13.76 -9.12 -9.24
N LYS A 108 -12.76 -9.92 -8.87
CA LYS A 108 -12.69 -10.61 -7.57
C LYS A 108 -11.36 -10.35 -6.88
N VAL A 109 -11.43 -10.30 -5.56
CA VAL A 109 -10.30 -10.40 -4.64
C VAL A 109 -10.48 -11.70 -3.86
#